data_AF-A0A0F2L257-F1
#
_entry.id   AF-A0A0F2L257-F1
#
_cell.length_a   1.000
_cell.length_b   1.000
_cell.length_c   1.000
_cell.angle_alpha   90.00
_cell.angle_beta   90.00
_cell.angle_gamma   90.00
#
_symmetry.space_group_name_H-M   'P 1'
#
loop_
_entity.id
_entity.type
_entity.pdbx_description
1 polymer ?
#
loop_
_entity_poly.entity_id
_entity_poly.type
_entity_poly.pdbx_seq_one_letter_code
_entity_poly.pdbx_strand_id
1 'polypeptide(L)'
;MVNWSIESEDSLTSTYVYRYPLLGKTIEARALFDKAINKYKLRFISIKPFNEDEVSLLTILTSHFKFSIDYVPDDKVIIMYPSPSNEVFDDLQSISTYVDSLITLLIEVVNYSSNPILRSEINYELVSKGWIVDLGEESINMFKVYDTKVGIIKVNANLEHQQFELGKVRVEVLVRAITALECIINSLSSRGFMKSMVYEDLGIAYLTSELPSLGILTLITSRIDDMIDEVVKSCS
;
A
#
# COMPACT_ATOMS: atom_id res chain seq x y z
N MET A 1 8.03 -4.40 13.36
CA MET A 1 9.48 -4.52 13.61
C MET A 1 10.17 -4.32 12.27
N VAL A 2 11.04 -3.34 12.15
CA VAL A 2 11.64 -2.96 10.85
C VAL A 2 12.81 -3.91 10.53
N ASN A 3 12.77 -4.57 9.38
CA ASN A 3 13.71 -5.63 8.96
C ASN A 3 14.92 -5.12 8.17
N TRP A 4 15.65 -4.10 8.67
CA TRP A 4 16.94 -3.75 8.08
C TRP A 4 18.04 -4.65 8.64
N SER A 5 18.77 -5.34 7.76
CA SER A 5 19.99 -6.05 8.12
C SER A 5 21.21 -5.20 7.77
N ILE A 6 22.18 -5.10 8.68
CA ILE A 6 23.49 -4.53 8.36
C ILE A 6 24.22 -5.50 7.43
N GLU A 7 24.61 -5.01 6.26
CA GLU A 7 25.36 -5.80 5.28
C GLU A 7 26.86 -5.53 5.39
N SER A 8 27.24 -4.28 5.62
CA SER A 8 28.63 -3.90 5.81
C SER A 8 28.75 -2.69 6.72
N GLU A 9 29.88 -2.58 7.40
CA GLU A 9 30.22 -1.42 8.20
C GLU A 9 31.71 -1.12 8.04
N ASP A 10 32.03 0.13 7.74
CA ASP A 10 33.39 0.66 7.70
C ASP A 10 33.51 1.93 8.56
N SER A 11 34.69 2.55 8.54
CA SER A 11 34.99 3.73 9.36
C SER A 11 34.17 4.96 8.99
N LEU A 12 33.62 5.02 7.78
CA LEU A 12 32.92 6.18 7.22
C LEU A 12 31.43 5.92 6.99
N THR A 13 31.03 4.66 6.82
CA THR A 13 29.69 4.28 6.40
C THR A 13 29.20 2.97 7.02
N SER A 14 27.87 2.82 7.14
CA SER A 14 27.23 1.55 7.47
C SER A 14 26.12 1.27 6.44
N THR A 15 26.16 0.11 5.79
CA THR A 15 25.20 -0.28 4.75
C THR A 15 24.10 -1.16 5.33
N TYR A 16 22.87 -0.81 5.04
CA TYR A 16 21.66 -1.50 5.46
C TYR A 16 20.90 -2.02 4.25
N VAL A 17 20.36 -3.22 4.38
CA VAL A 17 19.57 -3.87 3.34
C VAL A 17 18.22 -4.30 3.92
N TYR A 18 17.17 -4.01 3.17
CA TYR A 18 15.81 -4.45 3.44
C TYR A 18 15.32 -5.30 2.26
N ARG A 19 14.76 -6.47 2.55
CA ARG A 19 14.25 -7.40 1.53
C ARG A 19 12.79 -7.70 1.79
N TYR A 20 11.99 -7.62 0.73
CA TYR A 20 10.56 -7.91 0.76
C TYR A 20 10.20 -8.86 -0.39
N PRO A 21 9.71 -10.08 -0.09
CA PRO A 21 9.22 -11.00 -1.12
C PRO A 21 7.83 -10.55 -1.60
N LEU A 22 7.62 -10.55 -2.91
CA LEU A 22 6.36 -10.17 -3.54
C LEU A 22 6.05 -11.06 -4.75
N LEU A 23 5.07 -11.96 -4.65
CA LEU A 23 4.57 -12.76 -5.79
C LEU A 23 5.67 -13.41 -6.66
N GLY A 24 6.65 -14.05 -6.02
CA GLY A 24 7.79 -14.66 -6.71
C GLY A 24 8.89 -13.68 -7.14
N LYS A 25 8.73 -12.39 -6.84
CA LYS A 25 9.74 -11.32 -6.97
C LYS A 25 10.36 -11.01 -5.62
N THR A 26 11.55 -10.42 -5.66
CA THR A 26 12.25 -9.86 -4.50
C THR A 26 12.44 -8.37 -4.73
N ILE A 27 11.92 -7.57 -3.80
CA ILE A 27 12.22 -6.15 -3.69
C ILE A 27 13.35 -6.02 -2.68
N GLU A 28 14.45 -5.36 -3.05
CA GLU A 28 15.57 -5.08 -2.18
C GLU A 28 15.85 -3.57 -2.15
N ALA A 29 15.68 -2.95 -0.98
CA ALA A 29 16.06 -1.56 -0.74
C ALA A 29 17.42 -1.52 -0.03
N ARG A 30 18.31 -0.62 -0.47
CA ARG A 30 19.63 -0.41 0.13
C ARG A 30 19.76 1.01 0.64
N ALA A 31 20.13 1.15 1.90
CA ALA A 31 20.41 2.43 2.54
C ALA A 31 21.84 2.46 3.09
N LEU A 32 22.43 3.65 3.17
CA LEU A 32 23.77 3.88 3.68
C LEU A 32 23.71 4.95 4.76
N PHE A 33 24.22 4.67 5.95
CA PHE A 33 24.47 5.70 6.96
C PHE A 33 25.82 6.36 6.68
N ASP A 34 25.79 7.66 6.38
CA ASP A 34 26.97 8.48 6.14
C ASP A 34 27.38 9.15 7.46
N LYS A 35 28.46 8.65 8.06
CA LYS A 35 28.94 9.09 9.39
C LYS A 35 29.48 10.53 9.35
N ALA A 36 29.88 11.04 8.18
CA ALA A 36 30.44 12.38 8.04
C ALA A 36 29.37 13.48 8.16
N ILE A 37 28.19 13.24 7.62
CA ILE A 37 27.06 14.18 7.69
C ILE A 37 25.99 13.76 8.70
N ASN A 38 26.16 12.59 9.34
CA ASN A 38 25.22 12.01 10.30
C ASN A 38 23.80 11.87 9.72
N LYS A 39 23.69 11.30 8.51
CA LYS A 39 22.42 11.08 7.81
C LYS A 39 22.38 9.72 7.13
N TYR A 40 21.18 9.21 6.89
CA TYR A 40 20.98 8.04 6.05
C TYR A 40 20.71 8.45 4.61
N LYS A 41 21.23 7.67 3.66
CA LYS A 41 21.03 7.84 2.23
C LYS A 41 20.38 6.60 1.64
N LEU A 42 19.17 6.69 1.09
CA LEU A 42 18.59 5.63 0.28
C LEU A 42 19.36 5.57 -1.04
N ARG A 43 20.05 4.46 -1.31
CA ARG A 43 20.91 4.30 -2.49
C ARG A 43 20.10 3.91 -3.71
N PHE A 44 19.34 2.84 -3.58
CA PHE A 44 18.45 2.35 -4.62
C PHE A 44 17.44 1.36 -4.05
N ILE A 45 16.42 1.08 -4.85
CA ILE A 45 15.47 0.00 -4.65
C ILE A 45 15.49 -0.85 -5.92
N SER A 46 15.76 -2.14 -5.77
CA SER A 46 15.80 -3.09 -6.88
C SER A 46 14.66 -4.09 -6.82
N ILE A 47 14.19 -4.54 -7.98
CA ILE A 47 13.12 -5.53 -8.10
C ILE A 47 13.54 -6.59 -9.12
N LYS A 48 13.44 -7.87 -8.73
CA LYS A 48 13.76 -9.00 -9.63
C LYS A 48 12.94 -10.26 -9.33
N PRO A 49 12.56 -11.05 -10.35
CA PRO A 49 12.63 -10.72 -11.78
C PRO A 49 11.54 -9.72 -12.19
N PHE A 50 11.79 -8.94 -13.24
CA PHE A 50 10.87 -7.93 -13.79
C PHE A 50 10.87 -7.92 -15.33
N ASN A 51 9.71 -7.69 -15.94
CA ASN A 51 9.53 -7.67 -17.41
C ASN A 51 9.28 -6.24 -17.95
N GLU A 52 9.31 -6.07 -19.28
CA GLU A 52 9.17 -4.76 -19.95
C GLU A 52 7.78 -4.10 -19.76
N ASP A 53 6.71 -4.88 -19.70
CA ASP A 53 5.36 -4.37 -19.45
C ASP A 53 5.27 -3.75 -18.05
N GLU A 54 5.86 -4.44 -17.07
CA GLU A 54 5.95 -3.96 -15.71
C GLU A 54 6.85 -2.72 -15.60
N VAL A 55 7.98 -2.66 -16.34
CA VAL A 55 8.84 -1.45 -16.41
C VAL A 55 8.00 -0.25 -16.83
N SER A 56 7.17 -0.43 -17.87
CA SER A 56 6.31 0.61 -18.42
C SER A 56 5.31 1.12 -17.38
N LEU A 57 4.68 0.22 -16.62
CA LEU A 57 3.76 0.60 -15.54
C LEU A 57 4.46 1.32 -14.38
N LEU A 58 5.72 0.96 -14.05
CA LEU A 58 6.47 1.67 -13.00
C LEU A 58 6.77 3.12 -13.35
N THR A 59 6.80 3.49 -14.63
CA THR A 59 7.05 4.88 -15.03
C THR A 59 6.03 5.85 -14.42
N ILE A 60 4.80 5.38 -14.13
CA ILE A 60 3.73 6.15 -13.45
C ILE A 60 4.19 6.66 -12.08
N LEU A 61 5.03 5.89 -11.38
CA LEU A 61 5.51 6.20 -10.05
C LEU A 61 6.73 7.15 -10.03
N THR A 62 7.46 7.28 -11.15
CA THR A 62 8.75 7.99 -11.21
C THR A 62 8.65 9.47 -10.83
N SER A 63 7.67 10.18 -11.38
CA SER A 63 7.51 11.62 -11.18
C SER A 63 7.14 11.97 -9.74
N HIS A 64 6.36 11.12 -9.08
CA HIS A 64 5.88 11.37 -7.72
C HIS A 64 6.94 11.08 -6.66
N PHE A 65 7.57 9.92 -6.75
CA PHE A 65 8.61 9.52 -5.82
C PHE A 65 9.97 10.16 -6.14
N LYS A 66 10.06 10.82 -7.30
CA LYS A 66 11.25 11.46 -7.88
C LYS A 66 12.41 10.47 -7.96
N PHE A 67 12.20 9.34 -8.62
CA PHE A 67 13.26 8.39 -8.92
C PHE A 67 13.48 8.26 -10.42
N SER A 68 14.70 7.89 -10.82
CA SER A 68 14.98 7.35 -12.14
C SER A 68 14.90 5.82 -12.11
N ILE A 69 14.56 5.22 -13.25
CA ILE A 69 14.52 3.76 -13.44
C ILE A 69 15.65 3.40 -14.39
N ASP A 70 16.40 2.36 -14.03
CA ASP A 70 17.28 1.63 -14.93
C ASP A 70 16.80 0.18 -15.03
N TYR A 71 16.82 -0.40 -16.23
CA TYR A 71 16.38 -1.76 -16.50
C TYR A 71 17.49 -2.53 -17.19
N VAL A 72 17.86 -3.67 -16.60
CA VAL A 72 18.83 -4.61 -17.18
C VAL A 72 18.04 -5.81 -17.72
N PRO A 73 17.78 -5.90 -19.05
CA PRO A 73 16.89 -6.90 -19.62
C PRO A 73 17.37 -8.34 -19.40
N ASP A 74 18.68 -8.56 -19.54
CA ASP A 74 19.29 -9.89 -19.42
C ASP A 74 19.12 -10.49 -18.01
N ASP A 75 19.26 -9.65 -16.98
CA ASP A 75 19.11 -10.05 -15.58
C ASP A 75 17.65 -9.94 -15.09
N LYS A 76 16.76 -9.34 -15.88
CA LYS A 76 15.39 -9.00 -15.51
C LYS A 76 15.34 -8.21 -14.20
N VAL A 77 16.25 -7.25 -14.04
CA VAL A 77 16.37 -6.43 -12.83
C VAL A 77 16.00 -5.00 -13.17
N ILE A 78 15.10 -4.42 -12.37
CA ILE A 78 14.94 -2.97 -12.31
C ILE A 78 15.70 -2.43 -11.11
N ILE A 79 16.31 -1.26 -11.30
CA ILE A 79 16.88 -0.45 -10.24
C ILE A 79 16.23 0.94 -10.28
N MET A 80 15.63 1.34 -9.17
CA MET A 80 15.08 2.68 -8.95
C MET A 80 16.04 3.49 -8.09
N TYR A 81 16.50 4.63 -8.60
CA TYR A 81 17.41 5.53 -7.89
C TYR A 81 16.65 6.78 -7.42
N PRO A 82 16.60 7.08 -6.11
CA PRO A 82 15.99 8.31 -5.64
C PRO A 82 16.77 9.52 -6.17
N SER A 83 16.06 10.60 -6.46
CA SER A 83 16.68 11.87 -6.83
C SER A 83 17.51 12.44 -5.67
N PRO A 84 18.53 13.28 -5.96
CA PRO A 84 19.35 13.90 -4.91
C PRO A 84 18.57 14.70 -3.86
N SER A 85 17.38 15.21 -4.22
CA SER A 85 16.50 15.92 -3.26
C SER A 85 15.75 15.01 -2.29
N ASN A 86 15.65 13.70 -2.58
CA ASN A 86 14.86 12.72 -1.84
C ASN A 86 15.71 11.55 -1.32
N GLU A 87 17.03 11.57 -1.49
CA GLU A 87 17.89 10.46 -1.07
C GLU A 87 18.28 10.51 0.41
N VAL A 88 18.23 11.69 1.07
CA VAL A 88 18.76 11.90 2.44
C VAL A 88 17.65 11.89 3.49
N PHE A 89 17.85 11.16 4.58
CA PHE A 89 16.91 10.97 5.68
C PHE A 89 17.60 11.10 7.04
N ASP A 90 16.81 11.49 8.05
CA ASP A 90 17.29 11.63 9.43
C ASP A 90 17.52 10.29 10.11
N ASP A 91 16.70 9.27 9.80
CA ASP A 91 16.75 7.94 10.39
C ASP A 91 16.26 6.84 9.42
N LEU A 92 16.52 5.58 9.78
CA LEU A 92 16.05 4.40 9.03
C LEU A 92 14.52 4.25 9.06
N GLN A 93 13.84 4.75 10.09
CA GLN A 93 12.39 4.63 10.19
C GLN A 93 11.71 5.45 9.09
N SER A 94 12.24 6.64 8.80
CA SER A 94 11.79 7.52 7.72
C SER A 94 11.98 6.87 6.36
N ILE A 95 13.12 6.20 6.13
CA ILE A 95 13.34 5.41 4.91
C ILE A 95 12.34 4.27 4.83
N SER A 96 12.07 3.58 5.95
CA SER A 96 11.12 2.46 5.98
C SER A 96 9.72 2.91 5.58
N THR A 97 9.23 4.01 6.15
CA THR A 97 7.93 4.60 5.80
C THR A 97 7.83 4.93 4.31
N TYR A 98 8.90 5.50 3.73
CA TYR A 98 8.96 5.80 2.30
C TYR A 98 8.95 4.52 1.44
N VAL A 99 9.78 3.54 1.79
CA VAL A 99 9.88 2.25 1.08
C VAL A 99 8.58 1.46 1.18
N ASP A 100 7.93 1.41 2.33
CA ASP A 100 6.66 0.70 2.54
C ASP A 100 5.52 1.32 1.72
N SER A 101 5.50 2.65 1.61
CA SER A 101 4.55 3.38 0.75
C SER A 101 4.76 3.03 -0.72
N LEU A 102 6.01 3.00 -1.18
CA LEU A 102 6.34 2.59 -2.54
C LEU A 102 5.99 1.11 -2.78
N ILE A 103 6.35 0.21 -1.87
CA ILE A 103 6.03 -1.23 -1.97
C ILE A 103 4.54 -1.46 -2.15
N THR A 104 3.70 -0.72 -1.40
CA THR A 104 2.24 -0.80 -1.56
C THR A 104 1.80 -0.54 -3.00
N LEU A 105 2.41 0.44 -3.67
CA LEU A 105 2.09 0.78 -5.06
C LEU A 105 2.74 -0.19 -6.05
N LEU A 106 3.94 -0.70 -5.75
CA LEU A 106 4.59 -1.76 -6.54
C LEU A 106 3.74 -3.04 -6.54
N ILE A 107 3.11 -3.38 -5.41
CA ILE A 107 2.17 -4.49 -5.31
C ILE A 107 1.00 -4.29 -6.26
N GLU A 108 0.44 -3.07 -6.36
CA GLU A 108 -0.63 -2.78 -7.31
C GLU A 108 -0.17 -2.97 -8.76
N VAL A 109 1.01 -2.44 -9.12
CA VAL A 109 1.59 -2.58 -10.47
C VAL A 109 1.80 -4.05 -10.85
N VAL A 110 2.44 -4.82 -9.97
CA VAL A 110 2.76 -6.23 -10.24
C VAL A 110 1.50 -7.08 -10.35
N ASN A 111 0.52 -6.85 -9.48
CA ASN A 111 -0.76 -7.56 -9.54
C ASN A 111 -1.51 -7.23 -10.83
N TYR A 112 -1.59 -5.95 -11.20
CA TYR A 112 -2.27 -5.55 -12.41
C TYR A 112 -1.60 -6.11 -13.67
N SER A 113 -0.27 -6.06 -13.74
CA SER A 113 0.46 -6.65 -14.87
C SER A 113 0.25 -8.16 -14.99
N SER A 114 0.07 -8.86 -13.88
CA SER A 114 -0.12 -10.31 -13.86
C SER A 114 -1.54 -10.71 -14.25
N ASN A 115 -2.53 -9.85 -13.99
CA ASN A 115 -3.94 -10.11 -14.28
C ASN A 115 -4.67 -8.80 -14.67
N PRO A 116 -4.42 -8.28 -15.89
CA PRO A 116 -5.06 -7.05 -16.33
C PRO A 116 -6.54 -7.31 -16.62
N ILE A 117 -7.40 -6.66 -15.85
CA ILE A 117 -8.86 -6.76 -16.03
C ILE A 117 -9.32 -5.64 -16.96
N LEU A 118 -10.12 -5.97 -17.98
CA LEU A 118 -10.66 -4.96 -18.88
C LEU A 118 -11.63 -4.06 -18.11
N ARG A 119 -11.66 -2.76 -18.43
CA ARG A 119 -12.58 -1.80 -17.79
C ARG A 119 -14.05 -2.25 -17.82
N SER A 120 -14.45 -2.98 -18.88
CA SER A 120 -15.80 -3.54 -19.02
C SER A 120 -16.11 -4.69 -18.04
N GLU A 121 -15.09 -5.39 -17.54
CA GLU A 121 -15.21 -6.52 -16.63
C GLU A 121 -15.15 -6.10 -15.16
N ILE A 122 -14.58 -4.92 -14.87
CA ILE A 122 -14.41 -4.40 -13.51
C ILE A 122 -15.75 -4.36 -12.76
N ASN A 123 -16.80 -3.81 -13.36
CA ASN A 123 -18.11 -3.73 -12.70
C ASN A 123 -18.67 -5.12 -12.39
N TYR A 124 -18.52 -6.07 -13.32
CA TYR A 124 -18.99 -7.43 -13.12
C TYR A 124 -18.23 -8.11 -11.97
N GLU A 125 -16.90 -7.99 -11.95
CA GLU A 125 -16.08 -8.57 -10.89
C GLU A 125 -16.40 -7.96 -9.52
N LEU A 126 -16.49 -6.63 -9.42
CA LEU A 126 -16.77 -5.94 -8.17
C LEU A 126 -18.16 -6.28 -7.63
N VAL A 127 -19.18 -6.28 -8.49
CA VAL A 127 -20.55 -6.68 -8.11
C VAL A 127 -20.59 -8.14 -7.66
N SER A 128 -19.85 -9.04 -8.33
CA SER A 128 -19.77 -10.45 -7.92
C SER A 128 -19.16 -10.64 -6.53
N LYS A 129 -18.31 -9.70 -6.08
CA LYS A 129 -17.73 -9.65 -4.74
C LYS A 129 -18.58 -8.85 -3.74
N GLY A 130 -19.77 -8.40 -4.13
CA GLY A 130 -20.69 -7.63 -3.29
C GLY A 130 -20.33 -6.15 -3.14
N TRP A 131 -19.40 -5.64 -3.95
CA TRP A 131 -19.10 -4.21 -4.02
C TRP A 131 -20.07 -3.51 -4.97
N ILE A 132 -20.59 -2.38 -4.53
CA ILE A 132 -21.38 -1.49 -5.39
C ILE A 132 -20.52 -0.28 -5.72
N VAL A 133 -20.47 0.05 -7.00
CA VAL A 133 -19.57 1.08 -7.54
C VAL A 133 -20.39 2.13 -8.25
N ASP A 134 -20.16 3.38 -7.87
CA ASP A 134 -20.62 4.56 -8.58
C ASP A 134 -19.45 5.13 -9.40
N LEU A 135 -19.49 4.93 -10.71
CA LEU A 135 -18.49 5.41 -11.66
C LEU A 135 -18.85 6.84 -12.13
N GLY A 136 -18.93 7.77 -11.18
CA GLY A 136 -19.09 9.19 -11.49
C GLY A 136 -17.89 9.73 -12.29
N GLU A 137 -18.10 10.81 -13.06
CA GLU A 137 -17.04 11.41 -13.87
C GLU A 137 -15.94 12.08 -13.03
N GLU A 138 -16.28 12.58 -11.84
CA GLU A 138 -15.37 13.35 -10.97
C GLU A 138 -14.82 12.56 -9.77
N SER A 139 -15.58 11.59 -9.25
CA SER A 139 -15.15 10.75 -8.12
C SER A 139 -15.72 9.35 -8.27
N ILE A 140 -14.89 8.35 -7.99
CA ILE A 140 -15.32 6.95 -7.96
C ILE A 140 -15.59 6.58 -6.52
N ASN A 141 -16.84 6.24 -6.21
CA ASN A 141 -17.24 5.83 -4.87
C ASN A 141 -17.61 4.34 -4.90
N MET A 142 -17.11 3.60 -3.93
CA MET A 142 -17.37 2.17 -3.78
C MET A 142 -17.91 1.91 -2.39
N PHE A 143 -18.87 1.00 -2.24
CA PHE A 143 -19.33 0.59 -0.93
C PHE A 143 -19.62 -0.90 -0.84
N LYS A 144 -19.48 -1.43 0.37
CA LYS A 144 -19.83 -2.80 0.72
C LYS A 144 -20.25 -2.89 2.17
N VAL A 145 -21.18 -3.81 2.47
CA VAL A 145 -21.61 -4.12 3.83
C VAL A 145 -21.25 -5.58 4.11
N TYR A 146 -20.50 -5.80 5.18
CA TYR A 146 -20.13 -7.10 5.70
C TYR A 146 -21.04 -7.42 6.88
N ASP A 147 -21.87 -8.45 6.71
CA ASP A 147 -22.63 -9.05 7.80
C ASP A 147 -21.82 -10.23 8.35
N THR A 148 -21.27 -10.08 9.55
CA THR A 148 -20.25 -10.98 10.11
C THR A 148 -20.66 -11.48 11.48
N LYS A 149 -19.99 -12.52 11.98
CA LYS A 149 -20.24 -13.07 13.33
C LYS A 149 -19.95 -12.08 14.45
N VAL A 150 -19.05 -11.12 14.22
CA VAL A 150 -18.63 -10.13 15.22
C VAL A 150 -19.44 -8.83 15.15
N GLY A 151 -20.25 -8.66 14.11
CA GLY A 151 -21.08 -7.47 13.89
C GLY A 151 -21.24 -7.11 12.41
N ILE A 152 -21.86 -5.96 12.17
CA ILE A 152 -22.03 -5.39 10.83
C ILE A 152 -20.95 -4.35 10.61
N ILE A 153 -20.22 -4.46 9.50
CA ILE A 153 -19.20 -3.50 9.10
C ILE A 153 -19.62 -2.94 7.74
N LYS A 154 -19.85 -1.64 7.66
CA LYS A 154 -20.05 -0.93 6.39
C LYS A 154 -18.76 -0.23 6.02
N VAL A 155 -18.35 -0.39 4.77
CA VAL A 155 -17.17 0.26 4.21
C VAL A 155 -17.58 1.11 3.01
N ASN A 156 -17.09 2.35 2.98
CA ASN A 156 -17.06 3.18 1.78
C ASN A 156 -15.60 3.44 1.40
N ALA A 157 -15.30 3.45 0.11
CA ALA A 157 -14.00 3.80 -0.43
C ALA A 157 -14.20 4.82 -1.55
N ASN A 158 -13.60 6.00 -1.41
CA ASN A 158 -13.73 7.10 -2.35
C ASN A 158 -12.36 7.39 -2.96
N LEU A 159 -12.28 7.37 -4.28
CA LEU A 159 -11.06 7.69 -5.02
C LEU A 159 -11.08 9.17 -5.42
N GLU A 160 -9.96 9.84 -5.16
CA GLU A 160 -9.74 11.24 -5.57
C GLU A 160 -9.40 11.38 -7.06
N HIS A 161 -8.90 10.32 -7.70
CA HIS A 161 -8.32 10.34 -9.04
C HIS A 161 -8.76 9.14 -9.90
N GLN A 162 -8.53 9.20 -11.21
CA GLN A 162 -8.86 8.11 -12.14
C GLN A 162 -7.86 6.95 -12.02
N GLN A 163 -8.17 5.81 -12.67
CA GLN A 163 -7.25 4.65 -12.68
C GLN A 163 -5.91 5.03 -13.33
N PHE A 164 -4.82 4.51 -12.78
CA PHE A 164 -3.43 4.80 -13.15
C PHE A 164 -2.95 6.23 -12.89
N GLU A 165 -3.75 7.03 -12.19
CA GLU A 165 -3.29 8.26 -11.57
C GLU A 165 -2.94 7.96 -10.12
N LEU A 166 -1.74 8.36 -9.72
CA LEU A 166 -1.34 8.19 -8.34
C LEU A 166 -2.14 9.15 -7.46
N GLY A 167 -2.85 8.58 -6.49
CA GLY A 167 -3.71 9.31 -5.61
C GLY A 167 -3.85 8.65 -4.25
N LYS A 168 -4.89 9.08 -3.54
CA LYS A 168 -5.33 8.44 -2.31
C LYS A 168 -6.71 7.85 -2.52
N VAL A 169 -6.93 6.70 -1.89
CA VAL A 169 -8.27 6.21 -1.62
C VAL A 169 -8.59 6.49 -0.17
N ARG A 170 -9.65 7.25 0.06
CA ARG A 170 -10.20 7.48 1.39
C ARG A 170 -11.16 6.35 1.73
N VAL A 171 -10.85 5.62 2.79
CA VAL A 171 -11.67 4.51 3.27
C VAL A 171 -12.36 4.90 4.57
N GLU A 172 -13.66 4.72 4.61
CA GLU A 172 -14.53 5.02 5.75
C GLU A 172 -15.18 3.73 6.22
N VAL A 173 -15.06 3.42 7.51
CA VAL A 173 -15.58 2.19 8.10
C VAL A 173 -16.53 2.53 9.23
N LEU A 174 -17.79 2.13 9.08
CA LEU A 174 -18.80 2.18 10.13
C LEU A 174 -19.00 0.77 10.68
N VAL A 175 -18.68 0.56 11.95
CA VAL A 175 -18.81 -0.71 12.66
C VAL A 175 -20.00 -0.64 13.59
N ARG A 176 -20.80 -1.71 13.61
CA ARG A 176 -21.79 -1.99 14.64
C ARG A 176 -21.54 -3.38 15.22
N ALA A 177 -21.00 -3.43 16.43
CA ALA A 177 -20.64 -4.64 17.17
C ALA A 177 -20.87 -4.42 18.67
N ILE A 178 -21.55 -5.35 19.35
CA ILE A 178 -21.86 -5.19 20.79
C ILE A 178 -20.68 -5.66 21.65
N THR A 179 -20.11 -6.82 21.34
CA THR A 179 -19.07 -7.45 22.17
C THR A 179 -17.66 -7.30 21.62
N ALA A 180 -17.51 -7.18 20.30
CA ALA A 180 -16.22 -7.17 19.62
C ALA A 180 -15.73 -5.77 19.22
N LEU A 181 -16.46 -4.70 19.59
CA LEU A 181 -16.21 -3.35 19.09
C LEU A 181 -14.76 -2.89 19.35
N GLU A 182 -14.29 -3.05 20.58
CA GLU A 182 -12.94 -2.60 20.97
C GLU A 182 -11.86 -3.35 20.20
N CYS A 183 -12.01 -4.67 20.02
CA CYS A 183 -11.09 -5.47 19.21
C CYS A 183 -11.05 -4.98 17.76
N ILE A 184 -12.22 -4.76 17.14
CA ILE A 184 -12.31 -4.28 15.75
C ILE A 184 -11.66 -2.92 15.60
N ILE A 185 -11.96 -1.98 16.50
CA ILE A 185 -11.37 -0.65 16.52
C ILE A 185 -9.84 -0.74 16.61
N ASN A 186 -9.32 -1.53 17.57
CA ASN A 186 -7.88 -1.62 17.78
C ASN A 186 -7.18 -2.31 16.60
N SER A 187 -7.79 -3.34 16.02
CA SER A 187 -7.28 -4.03 14.83
C SER A 187 -7.23 -3.11 13.62
N LEU A 188 -8.29 -2.34 13.35
CA LEU A 188 -8.30 -1.33 12.28
C LEU A 188 -7.33 -0.17 12.55
N SER A 189 -7.25 0.33 13.78
CA SER A 189 -6.29 1.40 14.13
C SER A 189 -4.84 0.97 13.96
N SER A 190 -4.51 -0.30 14.22
CA SER A 190 -3.17 -0.85 13.94
C SER A 190 -2.80 -0.83 12.45
N ARG A 191 -3.80 -0.69 11.57
CA ARG A 191 -3.65 -0.62 10.11
C ARG A 191 -3.77 0.82 9.57
N GLY A 192 -3.71 1.82 10.45
CA GLY A 192 -3.73 3.23 10.05
C GLY A 192 -5.13 3.85 9.96
N PHE A 193 -6.15 3.22 10.55
CA PHE A 193 -7.47 3.86 10.70
C PHE A 193 -7.53 4.77 11.92
N MET A 194 -7.91 6.01 11.70
CA MET A 194 -8.18 6.98 12.74
C MET A 194 -9.62 6.86 13.23
N LYS A 195 -9.81 6.85 14.55
CA LYS A 195 -11.13 6.86 15.18
C LYS A 195 -11.73 8.25 15.00
N SER A 196 -12.84 8.34 14.27
CA SER A 196 -13.54 9.61 14.05
C SER A 196 -14.70 9.77 15.04
N MET A 197 -15.44 8.70 15.33
CA MET A 197 -16.49 8.67 16.36
C MET A 197 -16.57 7.28 17.00
N VAL A 198 -16.81 7.21 18.30
CA VAL A 198 -17.03 5.94 19.01
C VAL A 198 -18.15 6.13 20.03
N TYR A 199 -19.15 5.26 19.97
CA TYR A 199 -20.28 5.18 20.91
C TYR A 199 -20.30 3.78 21.50
N GLU A 200 -19.52 3.55 22.56
CA GLU A 200 -19.33 2.24 23.19
C GLU A 200 -20.65 1.64 23.69
N ASP A 201 -21.50 2.46 24.33
CA ASP A 201 -22.82 2.05 24.82
C ASP A 201 -23.77 1.55 23.72
N LEU A 202 -23.57 2.02 22.49
CA LEU A 202 -24.36 1.63 21.32
C LEU A 202 -23.69 0.53 20.49
N GLY A 203 -22.45 0.17 20.82
CA GLY A 203 -21.65 -0.76 20.03
C GLY A 203 -21.31 -0.19 18.64
N ILE A 204 -21.11 1.12 18.49
CA ILE A 204 -20.91 1.77 17.18
C ILE A 204 -19.56 2.49 17.14
N ALA A 205 -18.84 2.35 16.03
CA ALA A 205 -17.64 3.13 15.76
C ALA A 205 -17.56 3.55 14.30
N TYR A 206 -17.00 4.72 14.07
CA TYR A 206 -16.71 5.27 12.75
C TYR A 206 -15.22 5.58 12.66
N LEU A 207 -14.56 4.99 11.68
CA LEU A 207 -13.12 5.13 11.45
C LEU A 207 -12.84 5.54 10.01
N THR A 208 -11.75 6.27 9.81
CA THR A 208 -11.32 6.74 8.49
C THR A 208 -9.84 6.48 8.26
N SER A 209 -9.45 6.24 7.02
CA SER A 209 -8.05 6.09 6.61
C SER A 209 -7.85 6.62 5.20
N GLU A 210 -6.63 7.03 4.89
CA GLU A 210 -6.19 7.37 3.54
C GLU A 210 -5.09 6.39 3.14
N LEU A 211 -5.30 5.67 2.04
CA LEU A 211 -4.33 4.71 1.53
C LEU A 211 -3.78 5.19 0.19
N PRO A 212 -2.46 5.15 -0.04
CA PRO A 212 -1.91 5.40 -1.37
C PRO A 212 -2.38 4.32 -2.33
N SER A 213 -2.76 4.72 -3.55
CA SER A 213 -3.23 3.80 -4.59
C SER A 213 -3.03 4.38 -6.00
N LEU A 214 -2.93 3.49 -7.00
CA LEU A 214 -3.00 3.82 -8.42
C LEU A 214 -4.43 3.79 -8.96
N GLY A 215 -5.44 3.72 -8.09
CA GLY A 215 -6.84 3.78 -8.49
C GLY A 215 -7.36 2.49 -9.12
N ILE A 216 -6.62 1.38 -9.03
CA ILE A 216 -7.02 0.10 -9.62
C ILE A 216 -8.09 -0.54 -8.72
N LEU A 217 -9.37 -0.33 -9.09
CA LEU A 217 -10.53 -0.62 -8.24
C LEU A 217 -10.57 -2.06 -7.70
N THR A 218 -10.23 -3.05 -8.52
CA THR A 218 -10.25 -4.48 -8.12
C THR A 218 -9.18 -4.81 -7.09
N LEU A 219 -8.04 -4.10 -7.11
CA LEU A 219 -6.96 -4.26 -6.13
C LEU A 219 -7.27 -3.51 -4.84
N ILE A 220 -7.84 -2.30 -4.94
CA ILE A 220 -8.32 -1.54 -3.78
C ILE A 220 -9.34 -2.36 -3.00
N THR A 221 -10.36 -2.87 -3.68
CA THR A 221 -11.44 -3.65 -3.06
C THR A 221 -10.93 -4.98 -2.49
N SER A 222 -10.03 -5.69 -3.17
CA SER A 222 -9.38 -6.89 -2.63
C SER A 222 -8.60 -6.58 -1.35
N ARG A 223 -7.79 -5.52 -1.35
CA ARG A 223 -7.02 -5.10 -0.17
C ARG A 223 -7.93 -4.78 1.02
N ILE A 224 -9.05 -4.11 0.78
CA ILE A 224 -10.02 -3.80 1.83
C ILE A 224 -10.73 -5.08 2.31
N ASP A 225 -11.15 -5.95 1.39
CA ASP A 225 -11.75 -7.25 1.73
C ASP A 225 -10.83 -8.08 2.63
N ASP A 226 -9.57 -8.26 2.22
CA ASP A 226 -8.56 -9.02 3.00
C ASP A 226 -8.36 -8.40 4.39
N MET A 227 -8.30 -7.07 4.48
CA MET A 227 -8.17 -6.37 5.74
C MET A 227 -9.36 -6.59 6.66
N ILE A 228 -10.59 -6.48 6.15
CA ILE A 228 -11.81 -6.70 6.95
C ILE A 228 -11.89 -8.17 7.37
N ASP A 229 -11.58 -9.11 6.49
CA ASP A 229 -11.58 -10.54 6.80
C ASP A 229 -10.57 -10.89 7.90
N GLU A 230 -9.37 -10.30 7.87
CA GLU A 230 -8.38 -10.48 8.93
C GLU A 230 -8.84 -9.88 10.27
N VAL A 231 -9.47 -8.69 10.25
CA VAL A 231 -10.06 -8.09 11.44
C VAL A 231 -11.14 -9.00 12.04
N VAL A 232 -12.07 -9.47 11.21
CA VAL A 232 -13.14 -10.38 11.62
C VAL A 232 -12.57 -11.67 12.20
N LYS A 233 -11.59 -12.29 11.53
CA LYS A 233 -10.92 -13.50 12.04
C LYS A 233 -10.24 -13.26 13.38
N SER A 234 -9.61 -12.10 13.58
CA SER A 234 -8.89 -11.77 14.81
C SER A 234 -9.79 -11.45 16.01
N CYS A 235 -11.04 -11.03 15.75
CA CYS A 235 -11.98 -10.58 16.77
C CYS A 235 -13.18 -11.53 16.99
N SER A 236 -13.21 -12.66 16.27
CA SER A 236 -14.23 -13.71 16.39
C SER A 236 -13.95 -14.67 17.53
#